data_AF-A0A392SKM7-F1
#
_entry.id   AF-A0A392SKM7-F1
#
_cell.length_a   1.000
_cell.length_b   1.000
_cell.length_c   1.000
_cell.angle_alpha   90.00
_cell.angle_beta   90.00
_cell.angle_gamma   90.00
#
_symmetry.space_group_name_H-M   'P 1'
#
loop_
_entity.id
_entity.type
_entity.pdbx_description
1 polymer ?
#
loop_
_entity_poly.entity_id
_entity_poly.type
_entity_poly.pdbx_seq_one_letter_code
_entity_poly.pdbx_strand_id
1 'polypeptide(L)'
;MLHAKNLPYYFWAEAMHTACYILNRVTLKKGTISTLYELWKGRKPTVKHFHVFGSKCYILVDREQRRKMDPKSDEWIFLGYSSTS
;
A
#
# COMPACT_ATOMS: atom_id res chain seq x y z
N MET A 1 -12.14 6.05 1.69
CA MET A 1 -11.18 4.98 2.08
C MET A 1 -11.47 4.49 3.50
N LEU A 2 -11.43 5.34 4.52
CA LEU A 2 -11.67 4.95 5.93
C LEU A 2 -13.11 4.46 6.19
N HIS A 3 -14.11 5.31 5.92
CA HIS A 3 -15.52 4.96 6.16
C HIS A 3 -15.97 3.74 5.33
N ALA A 4 -15.47 3.60 4.10
CA ALA A 4 -15.80 2.45 3.24
C ALA A 4 -15.28 1.10 3.79
N LYS A 5 -14.31 1.13 4.71
CA LYS A 5 -13.71 -0.04 5.33
C LYS A 5 -13.93 -0.11 6.83
N ASN A 6 -14.80 0.76 7.38
CA ASN A 6 -15.07 0.88 8.81
C ASN A 6 -13.78 1.00 9.65
N LEU A 7 -12.79 1.72 9.13
CA LEU A 7 -11.51 1.92 9.82
C LEU A 7 -11.56 3.12 10.76
N PRO A 8 -10.90 3.03 11.92
CA PRO A 8 -10.79 4.15 12.85
C PRO A 8 -10.19 5.41 12.22
N TYR A 9 -10.63 6.58 12.71
CA TYR A 9 -10.16 7.89 12.22
C TYR A 9 -8.67 8.14 12.45
N TYR A 10 -8.04 7.49 13.43
CA TYR A 10 -6.62 7.68 13.68
C TYR A 10 -5.74 7.15 12.53
N PHE A 11 -6.27 6.29 11.65
CA PHE A 11 -5.58 5.84 10.43
C PHE A 11 -5.68 6.82 9.25
N TRP A 12 -6.13 8.04 9.51
CA TRP A 12 -6.35 9.03 8.46
C TRP A 12 -5.06 9.43 7.75
N ALA A 13 -3.95 9.54 8.48
CA ALA A 13 -2.65 9.86 7.88
C ALA A 13 -2.22 8.78 6.87
N GLU A 14 -2.36 7.51 7.23
CA GLU A 14 -2.00 6.35 6.41
C GLU A 14 -2.89 6.27 5.16
N ALA A 15 -4.19 6.55 5.29
CA ALA A 15 -5.10 6.65 4.17
C ALA A 15 -4.67 7.76 3.19
N MET A 16 -4.30 8.93 3.72
CA MET A 16 -3.82 10.06 2.92
C MET A 16 -2.50 9.75 2.21
N HIS A 17 -1.53 9.15 2.92
CA HIS A 17 -0.26 8.72 2.33
C HIS A 17 -0.48 7.71 1.21
N THR A 18 -1.38 6.74 1.41
CA THR A 18 -1.72 5.74 0.38
C THR A 18 -2.35 6.38 -0.85
N ALA A 19 -3.29 7.31 -0.65
CA ALA A 19 -3.91 8.04 -1.75
C ALA A 19 -2.86 8.84 -2.56
N CYS A 20 -1.98 9.57 -1.88
CA CYS A 20 -0.91 10.33 -2.52
C CYS A 20 0.07 9.41 -3.28
N TYR A 21 0.45 8.29 -2.67
CA TYR A 21 1.35 7.30 -3.28
C TYR A 21 0.80 6.72 -4.60
N ILE A 22 -0.51 6.46 -4.64
CA ILE A 22 -1.21 5.97 -5.84
C ILE A 22 -1.33 7.08 -6.88
N LEU A 23 -1.80 8.27 -6.48
CA LEU A 23 -1.97 9.41 -7.39
C LEU A 23 -0.66 9.78 -8.10
N ASN A 24 0.46 9.79 -7.39
CA ASN A 24 1.76 10.10 -7.99
C ASN A 24 2.19 9.10 -9.08
N ARG A 25 1.68 7.86 -9.05
CA ARG A 25 2.05 6.78 -9.98
C ARG A 25 1.01 6.52 -11.08
N VAL A 26 -0.23 6.95 -10.89
CA VAL A 26 -1.33 6.71 -11.85
C VAL A 26 -1.69 7.97 -12.61
N THR A 27 -1.63 9.13 -11.97
CA THR A 27 -2.03 10.38 -12.58
C THR A 27 -0.94 10.89 -13.51
N LEU A 28 -1.34 11.13 -14.77
CA LEU A 28 -0.50 11.78 -15.76
C LEU A 28 -0.42 13.28 -15.47
N LYS A 29 0.76 13.86 -15.67
CA LYS A 29 0.91 15.31 -15.67
C LYS A 29 0.17 15.88 -16.88
N LYS A 30 -0.68 16.89 -16.65
CA LYS A 30 -1.39 17.59 -17.74
C LYS A 30 -0.39 18.09 -18.79
N GLY A 31 -0.62 17.73 -20.05
CA GLY A 31 0.26 18.08 -21.17
C GLY A 31 1.47 17.17 -21.35
N THR A 32 1.52 16.01 -20.69
CA THR A 32 2.57 15.00 -20.87
C THR A 32 1.98 13.60 -20.84
N ILE A 33 2.72 12.62 -21.38
CA ILE A 33 2.40 11.18 -21.27
C ILE A 33 3.03 10.51 -20.04
N SER A 34 3.71 11.29 -19.20
CA SER A 34 4.46 10.80 -18.05
C SER A 34 3.74 11.02 -16.74
N THR A 35 3.90 10.07 -15.82
CA THR A 35 3.41 10.18 -14.45
C THR A 35 4.32 11.09 -13.62
N LEU A 36 3.80 11.64 -12.51
CA LEU A 36 4.64 12.42 -11.57
C LEU A 36 5.82 11.59 -11.03
N TYR A 37 5.60 10.29 -10.82
CA TYR A 37 6.63 9.35 -10.42
C TYR A 37 7.74 9.22 -11.48
N GLU A 38 7.39 9.10 -12.75
CA GLU A 38 8.37 9.04 -13.85
C GLU A 38 9.21 10.32 -13.93
N LEU A 39 8.58 11.47 -13.80
CA LEU A 39 9.28 12.76 -13.82
C LEU A 39 10.25 12.89 -12.65
N TRP A 40 9.90 12.37 -11.48
CA TRP A 40 10.74 12.47 -10.29
C TRP A 40 11.85 11.41 -10.24
N LYS A 41 11.54 10.16 -10.60
CA LYS A 41 12.47 9.02 -10.46
C LYS A 41 13.13 8.58 -11.76
N GLY A 42 12.74 9.14 -12.90
CA GLY A 42 13.30 8.80 -14.21
C GLY A 42 12.99 7.37 -14.69
N ARG A 43 12.09 6.65 -14.00
CA ARG A 43 11.71 5.26 -14.31
C ARG A 43 10.20 5.08 -14.25
N LYS A 44 9.67 4.17 -15.08
CA LYS A 44 8.24 3.83 -15.07
C LYS A 44 7.82 3.23 -13.72
N PRO A 45 6.68 3.65 -13.13
CA PRO A 45 6.20 3.05 -11.91
C PRO A 45 5.75 1.61 -12.18
N THR A 46 6.08 0.71 -11.27
CA THR A 46 5.37 -0.56 -11.17
C THR A 46 4.09 -0.34 -10.37
N VAL A 47 2.97 -0.88 -10.86
CA VAL A 47 1.65 -0.79 -10.18
C VAL A 47 1.08 -2.16 -9.81
N LYS A 48 1.79 -3.24 -10.13
CA LYS A 48 1.35 -4.62 -9.87
C LYS A 48 1.19 -4.92 -8.37
N HIS A 49 1.94 -4.23 -7.52
CA HIS A 49 1.89 -4.39 -6.06
C HIS A 49 0.79 -3.56 -5.40
N PHE A 50 -0.11 -2.95 -6.17
CA PHE A 50 -1.16 -2.14 -5.59
C PHE A 50 -2.23 -3.00 -4.91
N HIS A 51 -2.50 -2.66 -3.66
CA HIS A 51 -3.55 -3.25 -2.86
C HIS A 51 -4.56 -2.19 -2.41
N VAL A 52 -5.79 -2.64 -2.19
CA VAL A 52 -6.88 -1.78 -1.73
C VAL A 52 -6.64 -1.45 -0.26
N PHE A 53 -6.57 -0.16 0.08
CA PHE A 53 -6.46 0.28 1.48
C PHE A 53 -7.59 -0.33 2.33
N GLY A 54 -7.24 -0.84 3.50
CA GLY A 54 -8.17 -1.52 4.39
C GLY A 54 -8.58 -2.92 3.94
N SER A 55 -7.90 -3.52 2.95
CA SER A 55 -8.10 -4.95 2.63
C SER A 55 -7.41 -5.83 3.66
N LYS A 56 -7.94 -7.04 3.85
CA LYS A 56 -7.24 -8.11 4.58
C LYS A 56 -5.92 -8.42 3.89
N CYS A 57 -4.85 -8.53 4.66
CA CYS A 57 -3.55 -9.01 4.23
C CYS A 57 -3.04 -10.07 5.20
N TYR A 58 -2.08 -10.87 4.74
CA TYR A 58 -1.49 -11.93 5.55
C TYR A 58 0.00 -11.69 5.67
N ILE A 59 0.50 -11.60 6.91
CA ILE A 59 1.93 -11.45 7.18
C ILE A 59 2.47 -12.83 7.52
N LEU A 60 3.52 -13.25 6.81
CA LEU A 60 4.19 -14.52 7.08
C LEU A 60 4.89 -14.42 8.44
N VAL A 61 4.52 -15.30 9.37
CA VAL A 61 5.18 -15.38 10.69
C VAL A 61 6.55 -16.01 10.52
N ASP A 62 7.55 -15.63 11.32
CA ASP A 62 8.88 -16.26 11.23
C ASP A 62 8.85 -17.74 11.58
N ARG A 63 9.75 -18.54 11.00
CA ARG A 63 9.79 -19.98 11.26
C ARG A 63 10.17 -20.31 12.70
N GLU A 64 11.03 -19.50 13.31
CA GLU A 64 11.50 -19.67 14.69
C GLU A 64 10.39 -19.45 15.72
N GLN A 65 9.39 -18.64 15.36
CA GLN A 65 8.23 -18.34 16.21
C GLN A 65 7.11 -19.38 16.07
N ARG A 66 7.21 -20.33 15.12
CA ARG A 66 6.17 -21.31 14.80
C ARG A 66 6.50 -22.71 15.30
N ARG A 67 5.53 -23.36 15.93
CA ARG A 67 5.58 -24.80 16.28
C ARG A 67 4.94 -25.65 15.18
N LYS A 68 5.10 -26.96 15.27
CA LYS A 68 4.53 -27.91 14.30
C LYS A 68 2.99 -27.81 14.34
N MET A 69 2.39 -27.51 13.19
CA MET A 69 0.96 -27.26 12.96
C MET A 69 0.44 -25.86 13.29
N ASP A 70 1.29 -24.92 13.68
CA ASP A 70 0.87 -23.52 13.85
C ASP A 70 0.50 -22.86 12.51
N PRO A 71 -0.41 -21.87 12.52
CA PRO A 71 -0.71 -21.06 11.35
C PRO A 71 0.58 -20.41 10.80
N LYS A 72 0.71 -20.40 9.47
CA LYS A 72 1.91 -19.86 8.80
C LYS A 72 1.90 -18.33 8.71
N SER A 73 0.74 -17.71 8.88
CA SER A 73 0.54 -16.29 8.66
C SER A 73 -0.54 -15.72 9.55
N ASP A 74 -0.35 -14.48 9.95
CA ASP A 74 -1.32 -13.72 10.72
C ASP A 74 -2.16 -12.84 9.79
N GLU A 75 -3.45 -12.72 10.09
CA GLU A 75 -4.36 -11.81 9.38
C GLU A 75 -4.18 -10.38 9.89
N TRP A 76 -3.99 -9.44 8.96
CA TRP A 76 -3.80 -8.02 9.20
C TRP A 76 -4.62 -7.19 8.21
N ILE A 77 -4.55 -5.86 8.37
CA ILE A 77 -5.20 -4.90 7.48
C ILE A 77 -4.12 -4.10 6.75
N PHE A 78 -4.27 -3.97 5.43
CA PHE A 78 -3.35 -3.18 4.62
C PHE A 78 -3.57 -1.66 4.85
N LEU A 79 -2.59 -1.03 5.49
CA LEU A 79 -2.63 0.40 5.82
C LEU A 79 -1.89 1.29 4.81
N GLY A 80 -1.10 0.75 3.90
CA GLY A 80 -0.43 1.57 2.89
C GLY A 80 0.97 1.11 2.54
N TYR A 81 1.71 2.00 1.90
CA TYR A 81 3.04 1.73 1.38
C TYR A 81 4.11 2.46 2.18
N SER A 82 5.30 1.87 2.25
CA SER A 82 6.47 2.51 2.87
C SER A 82 6.87 3.80 2.15
N SER A 83 7.40 4.76 2.92
CA SER A 83 8.05 5.97 2.40
C SER A 83 9.40 5.68 1.74
N THR A 84 10.06 4.60 2.15
CA THR A 84 11.29 4.09 1.52
C THR A 84 10.91 3.12 0.40
N SER A 85 11.20 3.51 -0.85
CA SER A 85 11.03 2.71 -2.07
C SER A 85 12.37 2.46 -2.75
#